data_AF-A0AAQ0CH53-F1
#
_entry.id   AF-A0AAQ0CH53-F1
#
_cell.length_a   1.000
_cell.length_b   1.000
_cell.length_c   1.000
_cell.angle_alpha   90.00
_cell.angle_beta   90.00
_cell.angle_gamma   90.00
#
_symmetry.space_group_name_H-M   'P 1'
#
loop_
_entity.id
_entity.type
_entity.pdbx_description
1 polymer ?
#
loop_
_entity_poly.entity_id
_entity_poly.type
_entity_poly.pdbx_seq_one_letter_code
_entity_poly.pdbx_strand_id
1 'polypeptide(L)' 'MTNEEQQYVIDELQTVIADTQAMLQRFEDTGMDKEMPEDYEKLLDILDGAVKQQREHTRAMLG' A
#
# COMPACT_ATOMS: atom_id res chain seq x y z
N MET A 1 -1.20 5.66 20.66
CA MET A 1 -0.60 4.41 20.21
C MET A 1 0.80 4.29 20.80
N THR A 2 1.16 3.13 21.32
CA THR A 2 2.53 2.80 21.75
C THR A 2 3.41 2.52 20.53
N ASN A 3 4.74 2.52 20.69
CA ASN A 3 5.65 2.16 19.61
C ASN A 3 5.42 0.73 19.09
N GLU A 4 4.97 -0.19 19.95
CA GLU A 4 4.62 -1.56 19.55
C GLU A 4 3.37 -1.58 18.66
N GLU A 5 2.33 -0.81 19.02
CA GLU A 5 1.13 -0.66 18.19
C GLU A 5 1.44 0.02 16.86
N GLN A 6 2.33 1.03 16.86
CA GLN A 6 2.80 1.68 15.63
C GLN A 6 3.54 0.67 14.72
N GLN A 7 4.45 -0.12 15.29
CA GLN A 7 5.22 -1.12 14.54
C GLN A 7 4.32 -2.20 13.95
N TYR A 8 3.34 -2.69 14.73
CA TYR A 8 2.36 -3.65 14.24
C TYR A 8 1.60 -3.12 13.01
N VAL A 9 1.13 -1.87 13.07
CA VAL A 9 0.44 -1.27 11.92
C VAL A 9 1.38 -1.07 10.73
N ILE A 10 2.65 -0.72 10.96
CA ILE A 10 3.65 -0.63 9.89
C ILE A 10 3.85 -1.98 9.18
N ASP A 11 3.91 -3.08 9.93
CA ASP A 11 4.12 -4.43 9.37
C ASP A 11 2.92 -4.89 8.53
N GLU A 12 1.69 -4.60 9.00
CA GLU A 12 0.47 -4.85 8.22
C GLU A 12 0.43 -4.00 6.94
N LEU A 13 0.81 -2.72 7.04
CA LEU A 13 0.89 -1.83 5.87
C LEU A 13 1.97 -2.30 4.87
N GLN A 14 3.09 -2.87 5.33
CA GLN A 14 4.09 -3.48 4.43
C GLN A 14 3.50 -4.64 3.63
N THR A 15 2.67 -5.47 4.26
CA THR A 15 1.98 -6.59 3.58
C THR A 15 1.02 -6.07 2.52
N VAL A 16 0.18 -5.08 2.86
CA VAL A 16 -0.75 -4.46 1.90
C VAL A 16 -0.01 -3.83 0.72
N ILE A 17 1.10 -3.12 0.97
CA ILE A 17 1.93 -2.52 -0.08
C ILE A 17 2.47 -3.59 -1.02
N ALA A 18 3.05 -4.67 -0.48
CA ALA A 18 3.64 -5.74 -1.27
C ALA A 18 2.59 -6.46 -2.14
N ASP A 19 1.44 -6.78 -1.56
CA ASP A 19 0.34 -7.45 -2.27
C ASP A 19 -0.24 -6.56 -3.37
N THR A 20 -0.42 -5.26 -3.09
CA THR A 20 -0.93 -4.30 -4.08
C THR A 20 0.04 -4.12 -5.24
N GLN A 21 1.34 -4.03 -4.96
CA GLN A 21 2.37 -3.97 -6.00
C GLN A 21 2.40 -5.24 -6.86
N ALA A 22 2.27 -6.42 -6.26
CA ALA A 22 2.20 -7.68 -7.00
C ALA A 22 0.94 -7.75 -7.89
N MET A 23 -0.18 -7.19 -7.45
CA MET A 23 -1.40 -7.11 -8.24
C MET A 23 -1.28 -6.12 -9.40
N LEU A 24 -0.72 -4.93 -9.17
CA LEU A 24 -0.44 -3.94 -10.21
C LEU A 24 0.45 -4.53 -11.31
N GLN A 25 1.52 -5.24 -10.94
CA GLN A 25 2.38 -5.92 -11.90
C GLN A 25 1.61 -6.93 -12.75
N ARG A 26 0.70 -7.72 -12.14
CA ARG A 26 -0.15 -8.66 -12.89
C ARG A 26 -1.10 -7.94 -13.84
N PHE A 27 -1.63 -6.78 -13.44
CA PHE A 27 -2.49 -5.98 -14.31
C PHE A 27 -1.73 -5.52 -15.55
N GLU A 28 -0.52 -5.02 -15.36
CA GLU A 28 0.36 -4.56 -16.45
C GLU A 28 0.80 -5.72 -17.35
N ASP A 29 1.18 -6.86 -16.76
CA ASP A 29 1.65 -8.05 -17.50
C ASP A 29 0.54 -8.67 -18.38
N THR A 30 -0.71 -8.54 -17.95
CA THR A 30 -1.88 -9.13 -18.63
C THR A 30 -2.64 -8.13 -19.50
N GLY A 31 -2.29 -6.84 -19.45
CA GLY A 31 -3.00 -5.77 -20.15
C GLY A 31 -4.31 -5.32 -19.46
N MET A 32 -4.61 -5.83 -18.27
CA MET A 32 -5.77 -5.44 -17.48
C MET A 32 -5.70 -3.98 -17.01
N ASP A 33 -4.51 -3.38 -16.95
CA ASP A 33 -4.33 -1.94 -16.74
C ASP A 33 -5.10 -1.09 -17.76
N LYS A 34 -5.19 -1.57 -19.01
CA LYS A 34 -5.91 -0.89 -20.11
C LYS A 34 -7.37 -1.33 -20.22
N GLU A 35 -7.65 -2.59 -19.96
CA GLU A 35 -9.01 -3.13 -20.04
C GLU A 35 -9.88 -2.70 -18.84
N MET A 36 -9.24 -2.52 -17.67
CA MET A 36 -9.88 -2.20 -16.40
C MET A 36 -9.21 -0.99 -15.72
N PRO A 37 -9.17 0.18 -16.39
CA PRO A 37 -8.40 1.33 -15.91
C PRO A 37 -8.91 1.88 -14.56
N GLU A 38 -10.21 1.79 -14.30
CA GLU A 38 -10.79 2.22 -13.02
C GLU A 38 -10.34 1.35 -11.85
N ASP A 39 -10.19 0.04 -12.06
CA ASP A 39 -9.72 -0.87 -11.01
C ASP A 39 -8.22 -0.76 -10.82
N TYR A 40 -7.47 -0.52 -11.91
CA TYR A 40 -6.05 -0.19 -11.83
C TYR A 40 -5.81 1.12 -11.06
N GLU A 41 -6.61 2.16 -11.30
CA GLU A 41 -6.53 3.43 -10.55
C GLU A 41 -6.83 3.24 -9.05
N LYS A 42 -7.84 2.43 -8.69
CA LYS A 42 -8.10 2.09 -7.28
C LYS A 42 -6.92 1.38 -6.61
N LEU A 43 -6.23 0.49 -7.33
CA LEU A 43 -5.03 -0.18 -6.80
C LEU A 43 -3.89 0.83 -6.56
N LEU A 44 -3.72 1.81 -7.45
CA LEU A 44 -2.76 2.90 -7.24
C LEU A 44 -3.12 3.77 -6.03
N ASP A 45 -4.40 4.10 -5.86
CA ASP A 45 -4.89 4.87 -4.70
C ASP A 45 -4.67 4.12 -3.38
N ILE A 46 -4.92 2.81 -3.36
CA ILE A 46 -4.65 1.95 -2.20
C ILE A 46 -3.15 1.96 -1.88
N LEU A 47 -2.30 1.82 -2.89
CA LEU A 47 -0.85 1.83 -2.71
C LEU A 47 -0.35 3.17 -2.15
N ASP A 48 -0.78 4.29 -2.73
CA ASP A 48 -0.42 5.62 -2.26
C ASP A 48 -0.91 5.87 -0.82
N GLY A 49 -2.14 5.48 -0.52
CA GLY A 49 -2.73 5.56 0.82
C GLY A 49 -1.95 4.76 1.86
N ALA A 50 -1.58 3.52 1.55
CA ALA A 50 -0.81 2.66 2.45
C ALA A 50 0.60 3.20 2.71
N VAL A 51 1.28 3.71 1.68
CA VAL A 51 2.61 4.34 1.81
C VAL A 51 2.55 5.61 2.67
N LYS A 52 1.51 6.45 2.49
CA LYS A 52 1.30 7.65 3.31
C LYS A 52 1.09 7.28 4.78
N GLN A 53 0.20 6.34 5.07
CA GLN A 53 -0.05 5.87 6.44
C GLN A 53 1.21 5.27 7.07
N GLN A 54 1.97 4.46 6.35
CA GLN A 54 3.21 3.88 6.86
C GLN A 54 4.21 4.97 7.27
N ARG A 55 4.35 6.03 6.47
CA ARG A 55 5.21 7.18 6.79
C ARG A 55 4.72 7.93 8.02
N GLU A 56 3.40 8.08 8.19
CA GLU A 56 2.80 8.72 9.37
C GLU A 56 3.10 7.91 10.65
N HIS A 57 2.88 6.59 10.64
CA HIS A 57 3.21 5.72 11.75
C HIS A 57 4.71 5.72 12.07
N THR A 58 5.57 5.68 11.03
CA THR A 58 7.03 5.78 11.20
C THR A 58 7.42 7.12 11.84
N ARG A 59 6.83 8.23 11.41
CA ARG A 59 7.07 9.55 12.01
C ARG A 59 6.59 9.61 13.45
N ALA A 60 5.46 8.99 13.77
CA ALA A 60 4.94 8.94 15.13
C ALA A 60 5.86 8.16 16.08
N MET A 61 6.58 7.12 15.60
CA MET A 61 7.59 6.41 16.40
C MET A 61 8.87 7.21 16.65
N LEU A 62 9.18 8.17 15.78
CA LEU A 62 10.32 9.08 15.93
C LEU A 62 9.99 10.31 16.80
N GLY A 63 8.73 10.44 17.25
CA GLY A 63 8.21 11.53 18.09
C GLY A 63 8.42 11.32 19.57
#